data_AF-A0A538BYX5-F1
#
_entry.id   AF-A0A538BYX5-F1
#
_cell.length_a   1.000
_cell.length_b   1.000
_cell.length_c   1.000
_cell.angle_alpha   90.00
_cell.angle_beta   90.00
_cell.angle_gamma   90.00
#
_symmetry.space_group_name_H-M   'P 1'
#
loop_
_entity.id
_entity.type
_entity.pdbx_description
1 polymer ?
#
loop_
_entity_poly.entity_id
_entity_poly.type
_entity_poly.pdbx_seq_one_letter_code
_entity_poly.pdbx_strand_id
1 'polypeptide(L)'
;MVVRQNGGTGLFGTTVTGDPSSGSTLTDGSGDARFDPVYAGPNVAELDLVKLSVANARDGSNDLLFTFDVSSLDNLQHALDATGAPAVDYVARWTGPSVNDPQTGSKNPIYYASVEVQPGGLTTFFAGEAQSVDLCSVSACTPHILNYPAPPQGGTLVTGHRKLGHHPGSADQWVVRVPRSLVGNPAIGSLLESFSGFTLARNHSASVQITSAEGEAGLTPIEVDGVCCRDAKA
;
A
#
# COMPACT_ATOMS: atom_id res chain seq x y z
N MET A 1 7.06 -15.39 -8.12
CA MET A 1 7.85 -14.84 -7.00
C MET A 1 7.72 -15.76 -5.80
N VAL A 2 8.83 -16.13 -5.14
CA VAL A 2 8.79 -16.95 -3.90
C VAL A 2 9.10 -16.04 -2.73
N VAL A 3 8.12 -15.81 -1.86
CA VAL A 3 8.31 -15.07 -0.61
C VAL A 3 9.14 -15.93 0.34
N ARG A 4 10.26 -15.38 0.84
CA ARG A 4 11.12 -16.08 1.81
C ARG A 4 10.87 -15.49 3.20
N GLN A 5 10.36 -16.31 4.09
CA GLN A 5 10.26 -15.95 5.50
C GLN A 5 11.67 -15.88 6.09
N ASN A 6 12.05 -14.71 6.62
CA ASN A 6 13.38 -14.50 7.21
C ASN A 6 13.32 -14.36 8.73
N GLY A 7 12.11 -14.37 9.33
CA GLY A 7 11.89 -14.25 10.77
C GLY A 7 10.53 -14.83 11.21
N GLY A 8 10.37 -15.01 12.51
CA GLY A 8 9.10 -15.44 13.13
C GLY A 8 8.82 -16.95 13.07
N THR A 9 7.59 -17.34 13.42
CA THR A 9 7.17 -18.74 13.41
C THR A 9 6.96 -19.23 11.99
N GLY A 10 7.74 -20.24 11.57
CA GLY A 10 7.66 -20.86 10.26
C GLY A 10 6.33 -21.51 9.97
N LEU A 11 6.05 -21.77 8.68
CA LEU A 11 4.86 -22.51 8.22
C LEU A 11 4.65 -23.85 8.95
N PHE A 12 5.73 -24.46 9.45
CA PHE A 12 5.70 -25.72 10.20
C PHE A 12 5.89 -25.55 11.72
N GLY A 13 5.68 -24.36 12.26
CA GLY A 13 5.78 -24.07 13.69
C GLY A 13 7.21 -23.95 14.23
N THR A 14 8.23 -24.10 13.37
CA THR A 14 9.64 -23.92 13.73
C THR A 14 10.03 -22.45 13.61
N THR A 15 10.69 -21.88 14.61
CA THR A 15 11.25 -20.53 14.52
C THR A 15 12.20 -20.43 13.34
N VAL A 16 11.92 -19.51 12.42
CA VAL A 16 12.81 -19.16 11.32
C VAL A 16 13.67 -17.99 11.78
N THR A 17 14.98 -18.18 11.72
CA THR A 17 15.96 -17.14 12.06
C THR A 17 16.88 -16.92 10.88
N GLY A 18 16.73 -15.80 10.20
CA GLY A 18 17.71 -15.21 9.30
C GLY A 18 17.82 -13.72 9.61
N ASP A 19 18.92 -13.09 9.21
CA ASP A 19 18.90 -11.63 9.15
C ASP A 19 17.88 -11.25 8.06
N PRO A 20 16.76 -10.57 8.39
CA PRO A 20 15.95 -10.00 7.33
C PRO A 20 16.86 -9.09 6.52
N SER A 21 16.67 -9.04 5.19
CA SER A 21 17.32 -8.04 4.36
C SER A 21 16.80 -6.66 4.79
N SER A 22 17.37 -6.13 5.87
CA SER A 22 16.87 -4.94 6.53
C SER A 22 17.28 -3.75 5.69
N GLY A 23 16.31 -3.06 5.13
CA GLY A 23 16.58 -1.80 4.48
C GLY A 23 15.29 -1.09 4.13
N SER A 24 15.35 0.22 4.10
CA SER A 24 14.23 1.12 3.91
C SER A 24 13.75 1.26 2.46
N THR A 25 14.03 0.31 1.57
CA THR A 25 13.80 0.47 0.12
C THR A 25 13.49 -0.84 -0.60
N LEU A 26 12.37 -0.92 -1.30
CA LEU A 26 11.99 -1.99 -2.22
C LEU A 26 12.13 -1.47 -3.65
N THR A 27 12.62 -2.30 -4.57
CA THR A 27 12.79 -1.96 -5.99
C THR A 27 12.12 -3.01 -6.84
N ASP A 28 11.60 -2.59 -7.98
CA ASP A 28 11.02 -3.46 -8.99
C ASP A 28 11.59 -3.16 -10.38
N GLY A 29 11.28 -4.06 -11.33
CA GLY A 29 11.46 -3.79 -12.75
C GLY A 29 10.72 -2.53 -13.19
N SER A 30 10.99 -2.08 -14.39
CA SER A 30 10.20 -1.03 -15.05
C SER A 30 9.58 -1.63 -16.30
N GLY A 31 8.38 -1.21 -16.68
CA GLY A 31 7.75 -1.61 -17.93
C GLY A 31 6.81 -2.83 -17.82
N ASP A 32 6.39 -3.18 -16.62
CA ASP A 32 5.59 -4.37 -16.31
C ASP A 32 4.24 -4.12 -15.64
N ALA A 33 3.87 -2.86 -15.34
CA ALA A 33 2.51 -2.51 -14.95
C ALA A 33 1.52 -2.59 -16.12
N ARG A 34 1.03 -3.80 -16.39
CA ARG A 34 0.12 -4.07 -17.51
C ARG A 34 -1.29 -4.30 -17.01
N PHE A 35 -2.19 -3.37 -17.33
CA PHE A 35 -3.60 -3.49 -16.97
C PHE A 35 -4.42 -4.02 -18.16
N ASP A 36 -4.26 -5.31 -18.45
CA ASP A 36 -5.22 -6.09 -19.27
C ASP A 36 -5.08 -7.56 -18.85
N PRO A 37 -6.08 -8.11 -18.14
CA PRO A 37 -6.01 -9.46 -17.61
C PRO A 37 -6.05 -10.56 -18.68
N VAL A 38 -6.40 -10.23 -19.93
CA VAL A 38 -6.56 -11.21 -21.02
C VAL A 38 -5.38 -11.18 -21.98
N TYR A 39 -4.89 -10.00 -22.36
CA TYR A 39 -3.86 -9.88 -23.40
C TYR A 39 -2.54 -9.27 -22.93
N ALA A 40 -2.41 -8.93 -21.63
CA ALA A 40 -1.22 -8.29 -21.05
C ALA A 40 -0.79 -7.09 -21.90
N GLY A 41 -1.66 -6.08 -21.92
CA GLY A 41 -1.58 -4.85 -22.68
C GLY A 41 -0.30 -4.04 -22.45
N PRO A 42 -0.15 -2.87 -23.07
CA PRO A 42 1.05 -2.06 -22.90
C PRO A 42 1.25 -1.68 -21.43
N ASN A 43 2.50 -1.35 -21.08
CA ASN A 43 2.80 -0.78 -19.77
C ASN A 43 2.02 0.51 -19.56
N VAL A 44 1.44 0.66 -18.37
CA VAL A 44 0.81 1.89 -17.89
C VAL A 44 1.82 2.55 -16.96
N ALA A 45 2.63 3.48 -17.49
CA ALA A 45 3.75 4.08 -16.77
C ALA A 45 3.33 4.76 -15.45
N GLU A 46 2.08 5.23 -15.38
CA GLU A 46 1.51 5.82 -14.18
C GLU A 46 1.23 4.82 -13.07
N LEU A 47 1.12 3.53 -13.37
CA LEU A 47 0.86 2.47 -12.39
C LEU A 47 2.11 1.61 -12.11
N ASP A 48 3.21 1.89 -12.82
CA ASP A 48 4.50 1.21 -12.78
C ASP A 48 5.34 1.67 -11.57
N LEU A 49 5.26 0.90 -10.49
CA LEU A 49 5.87 1.21 -9.21
C LEU A 49 7.29 0.66 -9.15
N VAL A 50 8.26 1.45 -9.58
CA VAL A 50 9.66 1.01 -9.63
C VAL A 50 10.35 0.97 -8.26
N LYS A 51 9.87 1.74 -7.27
CA LYS A 51 10.46 1.76 -5.93
C LYS A 51 9.48 2.17 -4.85
N LEU A 52 9.66 1.63 -3.65
CA LEU A 52 9.05 2.15 -2.43
C LEU A 52 10.12 2.32 -1.36
N SER A 53 10.12 3.43 -0.63
CA SER A 53 10.99 3.63 0.51
C SER A 53 10.32 4.30 1.69
N VAL A 54 10.89 4.10 2.88
CA VAL A 54 10.43 4.73 4.13
C VAL A 54 11.61 5.38 4.85
N ALA A 55 11.42 6.56 5.42
CA ALA A 55 12.44 7.22 6.22
C ALA A 55 11.84 8.12 7.30
N ASN A 56 12.62 8.38 8.34
CA ASN A 56 12.35 9.48 9.28
C ASN A 56 12.37 10.84 8.57
N ALA A 57 11.40 11.68 8.90
CA ALA A 57 11.48 13.10 8.58
C ALA A 57 12.74 13.71 9.25
N ARG A 58 13.44 14.59 8.52
CA ARG A 58 14.71 15.19 8.98
C ARG A 58 14.56 16.61 9.54
N ASP A 59 13.33 17.09 9.63
CA ASP A 59 12.98 18.44 10.09
C ASP A 59 12.67 18.49 11.60
N GLY A 60 12.93 17.42 12.34
CA GLY A 60 12.67 17.31 13.78
C GLY A 60 11.24 16.91 14.14
N SER A 61 10.36 16.71 13.16
CA SER A 61 9.04 16.13 13.39
C SER A 61 9.10 14.63 13.71
N ASN A 62 8.05 14.11 14.35
CA ASN A 62 7.92 12.69 14.67
C ASN A 62 7.17 11.93 13.57
N ASP A 63 7.57 12.16 12.31
CA ASP A 63 6.86 11.70 11.13
C ASP A 63 7.70 10.69 10.33
N LEU A 64 6.98 9.80 9.63
CA LEU A 64 7.52 8.93 8.59
C LEU A 64 7.26 9.55 7.22
N LEU A 65 8.23 9.42 6.32
CA LEU A 65 8.14 9.76 4.92
C LEU A 65 8.12 8.46 4.11
N PHE A 66 7.01 8.21 3.43
CA PHE A 66 6.87 7.14 2.44
C PHE A 66 7.05 7.74 1.05
N THR A 67 7.99 7.20 0.29
CA THR A 67 8.27 7.66 -1.07
C THR A 67 8.03 6.52 -2.05
N PHE A 68 7.05 6.70 -2.93
CA PHE A 68 6.78 5.84 -4.07
C PHE A 68 7.48 6.44 -5.28
N ASP A 69 8.46 5.73 -5.84
CA ASP A 69 9.02 6.08 -7.15
C ASP A 69 8.18 5.33 -8.20
N VAL A 70 7.57 6.08 -9.11
CA VAL A 70 6.67 5.60 -10.17
C VAL A 70 7.28 6.00 -11.52
N SER A 71 7.18 5.15 -12.53
CA SER A 71 7.82 5.35 -13.83
C SER A 71 7.51 6.73 -14.44
N SER A 72 6.24 7.15 -14.38
CA SER A 72 5.83 8.55 -14.65
C SER A 72 4.55 8.90 -13.91
N LEU A 73 4.32 10.17 -13.59
CA LEU A 73 3.11 10.74 -13.01
C LEU A 73 2.63 11.95 -13.84
N ASP A 74 3.12 12.09 -15.07
CA ASP A 74 2.82 13.21 -15.97
C ASP A 74 1.38 13.19 -16.48
N ASN A 75 0.83 12.00 -16.73
CA ASN A 75 -0.53 11.83 -17.25
C ASN A 75 -1.41 10.90 -16.40
N LEU A 76 -1.75 11.36 -15.20
CA LEU A 76 -2.59 10.62 -14.26
C LEU A 76 -3.96 10.20 -14.83
N GLN A 77 -4.51 10.91 -15.82
CA GLN A 77 -5.77 10.51 -16.46
C GLN A 77 -5.60 9.23 -17.30
N HIS A 78 -4.43 9.02 -17.90
CA HIS A 78 -4.13 7.79 -18.64
C HIS A 78 -4.21 6.55 -17.74
N ALA A 79 -3.81 6.65 -16.46
CA ALA A 79 -3.96 5.58 -15.49
C ALA A 79 -5.43 5.17 -15.28
N LEU A 80 -6.32 6.15 -15.15
CA LEU A 80 -7.75 5.94 -14.98
C LEU A 80 -8.39 5.37 -16.25
N ASP A 81 -8.01 5.91 -17.42
CA ASP A 81 -8.54 5.48 -18.71
C ASP A 81 -8.08 4.05 -19.05
N ALA A 82 -6.81 3.72 -18.79
CA ALA A 82 -6.26 2.38 -18.99
C ALA A 82 -6.91 1.34 -18.08
N THR A 83 -7.28 1.75 -16.86
CA THR A 83 -7.93 0.85 -15.90
C THR A 83 -9.45 0.79 -16.02
N GLY A 84 -10.06 1.80 -16.66
CA GLY A 84 -11.50 2.04 -16.58
C GLY A 84 -11.98 2.36 -15.16
N ALA A 85 -11.06 2.62 -14.23
CA ALA A 85 -11.36 2.82 -12.82
C ALA A 85 -11.62 4.30 -12.52
N PRO A 86 -12.62 4.64 -11.67
CA PRO A 86 -12.83 6.01 -11.22
C PRO A 86 -11.79 6.51 -10.20
N ALA A 87 -10.92 5.65 -9.69
CA ALA A 87 -9.79 6.04 -8.83
C ALA A 87 -8.65 5.02 -8.92
N VAL A 88 -7.42 5.48 -8.71
CA VAL A 88 -6.23 4.64 -8.53
C VAL A 88 -5.48 5.05 -7.26
N ASP A 89 -5.02 4.06 -6.50
CA ASP A 89 -4.28 4.28 -5.24
C ASP A 89 -2.85 3.79 -5.36
N TYR A 90 -1.94 4.48 -4.69
CA TYR A 90 -0.60 3.99 -4.38
C TYR A 90 -0.56 3.74 -2.88
N VAL A 91 -0.29 2.51 -2.45
CA VAL A 91 -0.41 2.08 -1.06
C VAL A 91 0.89 1.47 -0.59
N ALA A 92 1.45 1.99 0.51
CA ALA A 92 2.50 1.34 1.27
C ALA A 92 1.84 0.64 2.46
N ARG A 93 2.15 -0.63 2.69
CA ARG A 93 1.55 -1.48 3.72
C ARG A 93 2.62 -2.15 4.56
N TRP A 94 2.38 -2.26 5.86
CA TRP A 94 3.18 -3.11 6.76
C TRP A 94 2.34 -3.66 7.91
N THR A 95 2.84 -4.70 8.54
CA THR A 95 2.29 -5.26 9.77
C THR A 95 2.92 -4.55 10.95
N GLY A 96 2.09 -4.00 11.83
CA GLY A 96 2.48 -3.40 13.09
C GLY A 96 2.74 -4.43 14.19
N PRO A 97 3.30 -3.98 15.33
CA PRO A 97 3.52 -4.86 16.47
C PRO A 97 2.20 -5.39 17.03
N SER A 98 2.26 -6.57 17.65
CA SER A 98 1.11 -7.17 18.33
C SER A 98 0.49 -6.22 19.36
N VAL A 99 -0.81 -6.03 19.26
CA VAL A 99 -1.64 -5.27 20.21
C VAL A 99 -2.65 -6.20 20.86
N ASN A 100 -2.97 -5.93 22.12
CA ASN A 100 -4.03 -6.66 22.82
C ASN A 100 -5.40 -6.24 22.26
N ASP A 101 -6.14 -7.21 21.75
CA ASP A 101 -7.53 -7.08 21.31
C ASP A 101 -8.44 -7.79 22.34
N PRO A 102 -9.35 -7.06 23.01
CA PRO A 102 -10.23 -7.65 24.02
C PRO A 102 -11.12 -8.80 23.50
N GLN A 103 -11.35 -8.91 22.20
CA GLN A 103 -12.23 -9.91 21.58
C GLN A 103 -11.46 -11.09 20.99
N THR A 104 -10.26 -10.86 20.44
CA THR A 104 -9.47 -11.87 19.74
C THR A 104 -8.15 -12.24 20.44
N GLY A 105 -7.85 -11.60 21.57
CA GLY A 105 -6.64 -11.81 22.36
C GLY A 105 -5.51 -10.89 21.92
N SER A 106 -4.69 -11.34 20.98
CA SER A 106 -3.61 -10.53 20.41
C SER A 106 -3.75 -10.47 18.90
N LYS A 107 -3.65 -9.28 18.32
CA LYS A 107 -3.70 -9.08 16.87
C LYS A 107 -2.51 -8.23 16.40
N ASN A 108 -2.05 -8.47 15.19
CA ASN A 108 -1.09 -7.59 14.54
C ASN A 108 -1.86 -6.66 13.58
N PRO A 109 -1.97 -5.37 13.88
CA PRO A 109 -2.67 -4.43 13.01
C PRO A 109 -1.90 -4.26 11.70
N ILE A 110 -2.62 -4.05 10.60
CA ILE A 110 -2.00 -3.69 9.33
C ILE A 110 -2.12 -2.17 9.19
N TYR A 111 -0.98 -1.49 9.02
CA TYR A 111 -0.95 -0.05 8.80
C TYR A 111 -0.63 0.25 7.34
N TYR A 112 -1.05 1.43 6.89
CA TYR A 112 -0.79 1.89 5.55
C TYR A 112 -0.58 3.40 5.45
N ALA A 113 0.08 3.80 4.37
CA ALA A 113 0.16 5.16 3.87
C ALA A 113 -0.23 5.16 2.40
N SER A 114 -1.05 6.10 1.96
CA SER A 114 -1.59 6.08 0.61
C SER A 114 -1.78 7.47 0.01
N VAL A 115 -1.77 7.50 -1.31
CA VAL A 115 -2.31 8.58 -2.14
C VAL A 115 -3.33 7.98 -3.10
N GLU A 116 -4.53 8.56 -3.12
CA GLU A 116 -5.55 8.31 -4.13
C GLU A 116 -5.45 9.37 -5.21
N VAL A 117 -5.62 8.95 -6.47
CA VAL A 117 -5.75 9.80 -7.64
C VAL A 117 -7.15 9.61 -8.23
N GLN A 118 -7.83 10.73 -8.48
CA GLN A 118 -9.17 10.80 -9.04
C GLN A 118 -9.19 11.62 -10.35
N PRO A 119 -10.30 11.60 -11.12
CA PRO A 119 -10.42 12.34 -12.38
C PRO A 119 -10.02 13.81 -12.25
N GLY A 120 -9.36 14.32 -13.28
CA GLY A 120 -8.81 15.69 -13.27
C GLY A 120 -7.50 15.83 -12.48
N GLY A 121 -6.89 14.72 -12.06
CA GLY A 121 -5.62 14.71 -11.32
C GLY A 121 -5.75 15.16 -9.87
N LEU A 122 -6.96 15.11 -9.31
CA LEU A 122 -7.20 15.37 -7.90
C LEU A 122 -6.52 14.29 -7.07
N THR A 123 -5.74 14.69 -6.06
CA THR A 123 -5.02 13.76 -5.21
C THR A 123 -5.32 13.96 -3.73
N THR A 124 -5.51 12.85 -3.03
CA THR A 124 -5.81 12.82 -1.60
C THR A 124 -4.82 11.91 -0.89
N PHE A 125 -4.13 12.43 0.12
CA PHE A 125 -3.17 11.68 0.92
C PHE A 125 -3.79 11.27 2.25
N PHE A 126 -3.66 10.00 2.61
CA PHE A 126 -4.22 9.48 3.84
C PHE A 126 -3.42 8.29 4.36
N ALA A 127 -3.52 8.03 5.66
CA ALA A 127 -2.83 6.93 6.33
C ALA A 127 -3.66 6.44 7.53
N GLY A 128 -3.39 5.22 7.99
CA GLY A 128 -4.07 4.67 9.16
C GLY A 128 -3.91 3.16 9.31
N GLU A 129 -4.84 2.56 10.05
CA GLU A 129 -5.02 1.11 10.16
C GLU A 129 -5.96 0.61 9.06
N ALA A 130 -5.53 -0.41 8.33
CA ALA A 130 -6.33 -1.04 7.28
C ALA A 130 -7.54 -1.76 7.89
N GLN A 131 -8.61 -1.87 7.10
CA GLN A 131 -9.85 -2.53 7.52
C GLN A 131 -9.98 -3.89 6.83
N SER A 132 -10.55 -4.86 7.53
CA SER A 132 -11.01 -6.12 6.93
C SER A 132 -12.51 -6.04 6.65
N VAL A 133 -12.93 -6.37 5.43
CA VAL A 133 -14.33 -6.63 5.11
C VAL A 133 -14.53 -8.13 5.13
N ASP A 134 -15.33 -8.59 6.09
CA ASP A 134 -15.60 -10.02 6.29
C ASP A 134 -16.80 -10.44 5.42
N LEU A 135 -16.56 -11.37 4.50
CA LEU A 135 -17.59 -11.94 3.63
C LEU A 135 -18.24 -13.14 4.32
N CYS A 136 -19.09 -12.87 5.32
CA CYS A 136 -19.75 -13.91 6.09
C CYS A 136 -21.12 -14.26 5.49
N SER A 137 -21.12 -15.19 4.52
CA SER A 137 -22.32 -15.94 4.12
C SER A 137 -22.14 -17.40 4.51
N VAL A 138 -22.71 -17.77 5.66
CA VAL A 138 -22.88 -19.14 6.22
C VAL A 138 -21.64 -20.07 6.24
N SER A 139 -20.99 -20.14 7.41
CA SER A 139 -20.11 -21.21 7.93
C SER A 139 -18.61 -21.22 7.60
N ALA A 140 -18.09 -20.34 6.74
CA ALA A 140 -16.65 -20.08 6.66
C ALA A 140 -16.40 -18.66 6.14
N CYS A 141 -16.03 -17.72 7.02
CA CYS A 141 -15.69 -16.35 6.65
C CYS A 141 -14.30 -16.31 5.99
N THR A 142 -14.22 -16.71 4.73
CA THR A 142 -13.00 -16.65 3.92
C THR A 142 -13.43 -16.51 2.47
N PRO A 143 -13.17 -15.38 1.78
CA PRO A 143 -12.05 -14.46 2.01
C PRO A 143 -12.41 -13.16 2.75
N HIS A 144 -11.40 -12.61 3.43
CA HIS A 144 -11.40 -11.24 3.94
C HIS A 144 -10.83 -10.31 2.88
N ILE A 145 -11.50 -9.20 2.60
CA ILE A 145 -10.93 -8.17 1.72
C ILE A 145 -10.25 -7.13 2.59
N LEU A 146 -8.97 -6.90 2.33
CA LEU A 146 -8.23 -5.83 2.97
C LEU A 146 -8.52 -4.51 2.26
N ASN A 147 -9.01 -3.53 3.00
CA ASN A 147 -9.31 -2.19 2.51
C ASN A 147 -8.39 -1.15 3.17
N TYR A 148 -8.00 -0.15 2.37
CA TYR A 148 -7.22 1.02 2.79
C TYR A 148 -8.11 2.25 2.64
N PRO A 149 -8.93 2.59 3.66
CA PRO A 149 -9.96 3.62 3.53
C PRO A 149 -9.39 5.04 3.60
N ALA A 150 -10.00 5.97 2.87
CA ALA A 150 -9.81 7.40 3.11
C ALA A 150 -10.96 7.93 3.99
N PRO A 151 -10.78 9.10 4.63
CA PRO A 151 -11.89 9.76 5.30
C PRO A 151 -13.05 10.02 4.31
N PRO A 152 -14.32 9.88 4.74
CA PRO A 152 -14.77 9.65 6.11
C PRO A 152 -14.86 8.18 6.55
N GLN A 153 -14.53 7.20 5.69
CA GLN A 153 -14.72 5.77 6.00
C GLN A 153 -13.71 5.21 7.00
N GLY A 154 -12.52 5.80 7.02
CA GLY A 154 -11.43 5.40 7.88
C GLY A 154 -10.16 6.16 7.53
N GLY A 155 -9.05 5.78 8.17
CA GLY A 155 -7.80 6.50 8.03
C GLY A 155 -7.89 7.95 8.49
N THR A 156 -6.88 8.73 8.13
CA THR A 156 -6.77 10.15 8.46
C THR A 156 -6.06 10.86 7.33
N LEU A 157 -6.52 12.06 6.97
CA LEU A 157 -5.84 12.89 5.98
C LEU A 157 -4.44 13.24 6.48
N VAL A 158 -3.46 13.07 5.60
CA VAL A 158 -2.07 13.44 5.87
C VAL A 158 -1.55 14.38 4.79
N THR A 159 -0.33 14.87 4.97
CA THR A 159 0.29 15.74 3.96
C THR A 159 1.09 14.90 2.98
N GLY A 160 1.13 15.34 1.73
CA GLY A 160 1.96 14.73 0.71
C GLY A 160 2.11 15.64 -0.49
N HIS A 161 2.97 15.24 -1.42
CA HIS A 161 3.16 15.97 -2.66
C HIS A 161 3.69 15.07 -3.77
N ARG A 162 3.44 15.50 -5.01
CA ARG A 162 4.08 14.96 -6.20
C ARG A 162 5.41 15.66 -6.42
N LYS A 163 6.43 14.92 -6.85
CA LYS A 163 7.71 15.46 -7.31
C LYS A 163 8.09 14.77 -8.61
N LEU A 164 8.21 15.56 -9.68
CA LEU A 164 8.59 15.04 -11.00
C LEU A 164 10.11 14.82 -11.08
N GLY A 165 10.49 13.76 -11.79
CA GLY A 165 11.84 13.43 -12.18
C GLY A 165 12.44 14.56 -13.03
N HIS A 166 13.67 14.94 -12.73
CA HIS A 166 14.33 16.07 -13.40
C HIS A 166 15.01 15.68 -14.71
N HIS A 167 15.17 14.39 -15.00
CA HIS A 167 15.83 13.90 -16.20
C HIS A 167 14.98 12.83 -16.89
N PRO A 168 15.05 12.72 -18.24
CA PRO A 168 14.39 11.65 -18.97
C PRO A 168 14.77 10.28 -18.41
N GLY A 169 13.76 9.46 -18.09
CA GLY A 169 13.94 8.14 -17.48
C GLY A 169 14.18 8.15 -15.96
N SER A 170 14.12 9.31 -15.30
CA SER A 170 13.99 9.36 -13.84
C SER A 170 12.54 9.13 -13.44
N ALA A 171 12.31 8.25 -12.47
CA ALA A 171 11.00 8.05 -11.88
C ALA A 171 10.48 9.34 -11.22
N ASP A 172 9.17 9.54 -11.33
CA ASP A 172 8.43 10.53 -10.58
C ASP A 172 8.12 9.98 -9.18
N GLN A 173 7.80 10.88 -8.25
CA GLN A 173 7.65 10.51 -6.85
C GLN A 173 6.34 11.00 -6.25
N TRP A 174 5.67 10.12 -5.52
CA TRP A 174 4.75 10.51 -4.45
C TRP A 174 5.50 10.48 -3.13
N VAL A 175 5.47 11.59 -2.40
CA VAL A 175 6.02 11.67 -1.04
C VAL A 175 4.86 11.89 -0.07
N VAL A 176 4.62 10.90 0.79
CA VAL A 176 3.55 10.90 1.79
C VAL A 176 4.16 11.02 3.18
N ARG A 177 3.76 12.05 3.91
CA ARG A 177 4.26 12.36 5.26
C ARG A 177 3.22 11.99 6.30
N VAL A 178 3.55 11.00 7.13
CA VAL A 178 2.62 10.36 8.06
C VAL A 178 3.11 10.53 9.51
N PRO A 179 2.34 11.18 10.38
CA PRO A 179 2.61 11.17 11.82
C PRO A 179 2.65 9.73 12.36
N ARG A 180 3.69 9.38 13.12
CA ARG A 180 3.83 8.02 13.70
C ARG A 180 2.63 7.62 14.56
N SER A 181 1.94 8.59 15.16
CA SER A 181 0.73 8.36 15.98
C SER A 181 -0.45 7.79 15.22
N LEU A 182 -0.52 7.96 13.90
CA LEU A 182 -1.59 7.40 13.06
C LEU A 182 -1.36 5.93 12.71
N VAL A 183 -0.14 5.42 12.93
CA VAL A 183 0.29 4.11 12.43
C VAL A 183 0.97 3.26 13.51
N GLY A 184 0.42 3.33 14.73
CA GLY A 184 0.86 2.45 15.83
C GLY A 184 2.10 2.91 16.59
N ASN A 185 2.55 4.16 16.39
CA ASN A 185 3.71 4.75 17.06
C ASN A 185 4.98 3.88 17.00
N PRO A 186 5.43 3.43 15.81
CA PRO A 186 6.70 2.71 15.73
C PRO A 186 7.82 3.59 16.31
N ALA A 187 8.80 2.98 16.98
CA ALA A 187 9.98 3.72 17.43
C ALA A 187 10.91 4.01 16.23
N ILE A 188 11.82 4.96 16.40
CA ILE A 188 12.88 5.20 15.40
C ILE A 188 13.76 3.95 15.33
N GLY A 189 13.99 3.45 14.12
CA GLY A 189 14.75 2.22 13.87
C GLY A 189 13.94 0.93 14.04
N SER A 190 12.63 0.99 14.37
CA SER A 190 11.76 -0.17 14.37
C SER A 190 11.68 -0.82 12.99
N LEU A 191 11.47 -2.13 12.97
CA LEU A 191 11.14 -2.86 11.76
C LEU A 191 9.65 -2.69 11.45
N LEU A 192 9.35 -2.29 10.21
CA LEU A 192 8.04 -2.39 9.60
C LEU A 192 7.99 -3.75 8.91
N GLU A 193 7.31 -4.71 9.54
CA GLU A 193 7.27 -6.10 9.08
C GLU A 193 6.43 -6.23 7.81
N SER A 194 6.86 -7.11 6.89
CA SER A 194 6.14 -7.32 5.62
C SER A 194 5.86 -6.01 4.86
N PHE A 195 6.83 -5.09 4.87
CA PHE A 195 6.70 -3.83 4.15
C PHE A 195 6.58 -4.08 2.65
N SER A 196 5.56 -3.49 2.05
CA SER A 196 5.13 -3.72 0.67
C SER A 196 4.53 -2.45 0.08
N GLY A 197 4.54 -2.32 -1.24
CA GLY A 197 3.92 -1.23 -1.99
C GLY A 197 3.07 -1.76 -3.13
N PHE A 198 1.95 -1.13 -3.43
CA PHE A 198 1.02 -1.56 -4.48
C PHE A 198 0.45 -0.36 -5.22
N THR A 199 0.15 -0.52 -6.50
CA THR A 199 -0.78 0.33 -7.24
C THR A 199 -2.10 -0.41 -7.43
N LEU A 200 -3.20 0.24 -7.06
CA LEU A 200 -4.53 -0.38 -7.05
C LEU A 200 -5.49 0.40 -7.94
N ALA A 201 -6.21 -0.28 -8.82
CA ALA A 201 -7.37 0.27 -9.51
C ALA A 201 -8.63 0.04 -8.67
N ARG A 202 -9.44 1.08 -8.43
CA ARG A 202 -10.62 1.01 -7.56
C ARG A 202 -11.92 1.32 -8.31
N ASN A 203 -12.96 0.55 -8.04
CA ASN A 203 -14.31 0.76 -8.58
C ASN A 203 -15.03 2.00 -7.99
N HIS A 204 -14.53 2.55 -6.88
CA HIS A 204 -14.96 3.82 -6.28
C HIS A 204 -13.84 4.37 -5.38
N SER A 205 -13.94 5.65 -5.01
CA SER A 205 -12.96 6.29 -4.12
C SER A 205 -12.82 5.55 -2.77
N ALA A 206 -11.62 5.54 -2.20
CA ALA A 206 -11.30 5.09 -0.86
C ALA A 206 -12.17 5.71 0.24
N SER A 207 -12.81 6.85 -0.04
CA SER A 207 -13.78 7.54 0.82
C SER A 207 -15.20 6.92 0.78
N VAL A 208 -15.39 5.85 0.01
CA VAL A 208 -16.63 5.07 -0.07
C VAL A 208 -16.35 3.66 0.44
N GLN A 209 -17.26 3.14 1.26
CA GLN A 209 -17.13 1.82 1.87
C GLN A 209 -17.37 0.72 0.84
N ILE A 210 -16.47 -0.26 0.80
CA ILE A 210 -16.72 -1.53 0.11
C ILE A 210 -17.74 -2.33 0.93
N THR A 211 -18.86 -2.66 0.33
CA THR A 211 -19.91 -3.47 0.96
C THR A 211 -19.58 -4.96 0.88
N SER A 212 -20.14 -5.77 1.78
CA SER A 212 -20.01 -7.24 1.69
C SER A 212 -20.54 -7.79 0.37
N ALA A 213 -21.60 -7.18 -0.20
CA ALA A 213 -22.16 -7.59 -1.49
C ALA A 213 -21.19 -7.32 -2.66
N GLU A 214 -20.53 -6.16 -2.67
CA GLU A 214 -19.47 -5.86 -3.65
C GLU A 214 -18.29 -6.83 -3.49
N GLY A 215 -17.90 -7.09 -2.25
CA GLY A 215 -16.84 -8.04 -1.97
C GLY A 215 -17.16 -9.47 -2.42
N GLU A 216 -18.37 -9.96 -2.17
CA GLU A 216 -18.86 -11.27 -2.68
C GLU A 216 -18.95 -11.31 -4.21
N ALA A 217 -19.26 -10.17 -4.84
CA ALA A 217 -19.28 -10.03 -6.29
C ALA A 217 -17.88 -9.88 -6.92
N GLY A 218 -16.81 -9.86 -6.11
CA GLY A 218 -15.43 -9.65 -6.59
C GLY A 218 -15.16 -8.22 -7.06
N LEU A 219 -15.98 -7.25 -6.65
CA LEU A 219 -15.82 -5.83 -6.96
C LEU A 219 -14.89 -5.18 -5.93
N THR A 220 -13.64 -5.61 -5.92
CA THR A 220 -12.59 -5.17 -4.99
C THR A 220 -11.52 -4.38 -5.72
N PRO A 221 -10.72 -3.56 -5.01
CA PRO A 221 -9.51 -2.98 -5.59
C PRO A 221 -8.65 -4.08 -6.25
N ILE A 222 -8.19 -3.80 -7.47
CA ILE A 222 -7.34 -4.72 -8.24
C ILE A 222 -5.92 -4.19 -8.20
N GLU A 223 -4.98 -5.02 -7.73
CA GLU A 223 -3.55 -4.73 -7.82
C GLU A 223 -3.12 -4.76 -9.28
N VAL A 224 -2.54 -3.65 -9.74
CA VAL A 224 -1.99 -3.51 -11.09
C VAL A 224 -0.51 -3.84 -11.09
N ASP A 225 0.18 -3.34 -10.08
CA ASP A 225 1.60 -3.51 -9.88
C ASP A 225 1.96 -3.46 -8.39
N GLY A 226 3.13 -3.98 -8.03
CA GLY A 226 3.51 -4.06 -6.63
C GLY A 226 4.97 -4.42 -6.36
N VAL A 227 5.53 -3.75 -5.35
CA VAL A 227 6.86 -4.05 -4.82
C VAL A 227 6.72 -4.74 -3.48
N CYS A 228 7.28 -5.94 -3.40
CA CYS A 228 7.08 -6.83 -2.27
C CYS A 228 8.33 -7.69 -2.05
N CYS A 229 8.58 -8.24 -0.87
CA CYS A 229 8.15 -7.84 0.46
C CYS A 229 9.37 -8.08 1.34
N ARG A 230 9.71 -7.13 2.21
CA ARG A 230 10.78 -7.33 3.20
C ARG A 230 10.56 -6.47 4.42
N ASP A 231 11.27 -6.75 5.50
CA ASP A 231 11.22 -5.88 6.67
C ASP A 231 11.99 -4.58 6.40
N ALA A 232 11.35 -3.44 6.64
CA ALA A 232 11.93 -2.12 6.41
C ALA A 232 12.24 -1.41 7.73
N LYS A 233 13.31 -0.62 7.78
CA LYS A 233 13.67 0.17 8.98
C LYS A 233 13.03 1.55 8.90
N ALA A 234 12.28 1.91 9.95
CA ALA A 234 11.53 3.16 10.09
C ALA A 234 12.38 4.36 10.54
#